data_AF-A0A935QWV4-F1
#
_entry.id   AF-A0A935QWV4-F1
#
_cell.length_a   1.000
_cell.length_b   1.000
_cell.length_c   1.000
_cell.angle_alpha   90.00
_cell.angle_beta   90.00
_cell.angle_gamma   90.00
#
_symmetry.space_group_name_H-M   'P 1'
#
loop_
_entity.id
_entity.type
_entity.pdbx_description
1 polymer ?
#
loop_
_entity_poly.entity_id
_entity_poly.type
_entity_poly.pdbx_seq_one_letter_code
_entity_poly.pdbx_strand_id
1 'polypeptide(L)'
;MELFTESDRIENHFDQFFLIPSVPVAARPDHPHANQDYVVTGRRLLREVVSKRLNIDQAFVPRDLDRLLDQSGGSLRDLFRLIRGAIDVSPPEGPISTNAVTQALRSNRVKRALSVQPQDIEPLRSLLQDPELLHYDATGIRLLHTELALHYVNGGSWFGVHPAVLERVKVKG
;
A
#
# COMPACT_ATOMS: atom_id res chain seq x y z
N MET A 1 7.09 42.51 9.66
CA MET A 1 6.86 41.06 9.87
C MET A 1 5.48 40.96 10.48
N GLU A 2 4.46 41.02 9.63
CA GLU A 2 3.05 41.00 10.08
C GLU A 2 2.67 39.56 10.42
N LEU A 3 2.14 39.40 11.62
CA LEU A 3 1.63 38.15 12.17
C LEU A 3 0.24 37.91 11.56
N PHE A 4 0.04 36.74 10.96
CA PHE A 4 -1.26 36.27 10.49
C PHE A 4 -2.32 36.40 11.60
N THR A 5 -3.50 36.90 11.24
CA THR A 5 -4.61 37.08 12.18
C THR A 5 -5.53 35.87 12.16
N GLU A 6 -6.39 35.74 13.18
CA GLU A 6 -7.31 34.59 13.37
C GLU A 6 -8.20 34.29 12.15
N SER A 7 -8.37 35.25 11.24
CA SER A 7 -9.13 35.15 9.98
C SER A 7 -8.42 34.38 8.86
N ASP A 8 -7.16 33.96 9.06
CA ASP A 8 -6.37 33.22 8.07
C ASP A 8 -6.45 31.69 8.26
N ARG A 9 -7.33 31.21 9.15
CA ARG A 9 -7.57 29.78 9.32
C ARG A 9 -8.36 29.25 8.14
N ILE A 10 -7.78 28.28 7.42
CA ILE A 10 -8.53 27.44 6.49
C ILE A 10 -9.61 26.73 7.32
N GLU A 11 -10.82 27.26 7.28
CA GLU A 11 -11.99 26.56 7.81
C GLU A 11 -12.23 25.34 6.92
N ASN A 12 -12.40 24.18 7.54
CA ASN A 12 -12.65 22.94 6.82
C ASN A 12 -14.06 23.01 6.24
N HIS A 13 -14.20 23.50 5.00
CA HIS A 13 -15.47 23.57 4.25
C HIS A 13 -15.88 22.22 3.63
N PHE A 14 -15.32 21.11 4.11
CA PHE A 14 -15.66 19.79 3.60
C PHE A 14 -16.83 19.23 4.43
N ASP A 15 -17.99 19.08 3.80
CA ASP A 15 -19.16 18.46 4.42
C ASP A 15 -18.98 16.94 4.60
N GLN A 16 -17.99 16.35 3.92
CA GLN A 16 -17.75 14.91 3.90
C GLN A 16 -16.25 14.59 3.87
N PHE A 17 -15.84 13.62 4.67
CA PHE A 17 -14.50 13.06 4.67
C PHE A 17 -14.56 11.58 4.30
N PHE A 18 -13.84 11.19 3.25
CA PHE A 18 -13.74 9.81 2.81
C PHE A 18 -12.34 9.27 3.08
N LEU A 19 -12.23 8.30 3.98
CA LEU A 19 -11.04 7.47 4.11
C LEU A 19 -11.16 6.29 3.14
N ILE A 20 -10.20 6.15 2.23
CA ILE A 20 -10.12 4.97 1.36
C ILE A 20 -9.11 4.00 1.98
N PRO A 21 -9.57 2.93 2.65
CA PRO A 21 -8.68 1.95 3.26
C PRO A 21 -7.96 1.14 2.17
N SER A 22 -6.90 0.45 2.58
CA SER A 22 -6.25 -0.54 1.71
C SER A 22 -7.16 -1.74 1.52
N VAL A 23 -7.11 -2.34 0.33
CA VAL A 23 -7.89 -3.52 -0.01
C VAL A 23 -7.10 -4.78 0.39
N PRO A 24 -7.67 -5.73 1.15
CA PRO A 24 -6.94 -6.95 1.50
C PRO A 24 -6.45 -7.72 0.27
N VAL A 25 -5.13 -7.90 0.13
CA VAL A 25 -4.50 -8.69 -0.94
C VAL A 25 -3.57 -9.80 -0.42
N ALA A 26 -3.44 -9.91 0.90
CA ALA A 26 -2.73 -10.98 1.58
C ALA A 26 -3.62 -11.55 2.69
N ALA A 27 -3.63 -12.88 2.82
CA ALA A 27 -4.38 -13.56 3.86
C ALA A 27 -3.63 -13.46 5.19
N ARG A 28 -4.37 -13.41 6.29
CA ARG A 28 -3.88 -13.62 7.65
C ARG A 28 -4.54 -14.90 8.17
N PRO A 29 -3.81 -16.02 8.29
CA PRO A 29 -4.40 -17.32 8.65
C PRO A 29 -5.15 -17.32 10.00
N ASP A 30 -4.75 -16.44 10.90
CA ASP A 30 -5.20 -16.32 12.30
C ASP A 30 -6.25 -15.23 12.53
N HIS A 31 -6.70 -14.51 11.49
CA HIS A 31 -7.70 -13.45 11.63
C HIS A 31 -9.04 -13.85 10.98
N PRO A 32 -10.17 -13.81 11.71
CA PRO A 32 -11.46 -14.33 11.27
C PRO A 32 -12.00 -13.63 9.99
N HIS A 33 -11.52 -12.42 9.69
CA HIS A 33 -11.88 -11.65 8.51
C HIS A 33 -10.82 -11.63 7.40
N ALA A 34 -9.74 -12.41 7.52
CA ALA A 34 -8.73 -12.55 6.48
C ALA A 34 -8.79 -13.95 5.83
N ASN A 35 -10.02 -14.43 5.61
CA ASN A 35 -10.26 -15.63 4.84
C ASN A 35 -9.76 -15.46 3.39
N GLN A 36 -9.55 -16.59 2.72
CA GLN A 36 -9.05 -16.62 1.35
C GLN A 36 -9.99 -15.92 0.36
N ASP A 37 -11.29 -15.86 0.66
CA ASP A 37 -12.31 -15.22 -0.17
C ASP A 37 -12.15 -13.69 -0.21
N TYR A 38 -11.73 -13.05 0.88
CA TYR A 38 -11.46 -11.61 0.90
C TYR A 38 -10.24 -11.26 0.05
N VAL A 39 -9.21 -12.09 0.04
CA VAL A 39 -8.02 -11.87 -0.81
C VAL A 39 -8.37 -11.99 -2.28
N VAL A 40 -9.14 -13.02 -2.65
CA VAL A 40 -9.62 -13.21 -4.02
C VAL A 40 -10.51 -12.03 -4.43
N THR A 41 -11.44 -11.62 -3.56
CA THR A 41 -12.33 -10.48 -3.79
C THR A 41 -11.54 -9.17 -3.92
N GLY A 42 -10.56 -8.96 -3.05
CA GLY A 42 -9.73 -7.75 -3.05
C GLY A 42 -8.89 -7.62 -4.30
N ARG A 43 -8.19 -8.69 -4.72
CA ARG A 43 -7.46 -8.73 -6.00
C ARG A 43 -8.38 -8.46 -7.19
N ARG A 44 -9.58 -9.06 -7.20
CA ARG A 44 -10.58 -8.82 -8.26
C ARG A 44 -11.01 -7.35 -8.31
N LEU A 45 -11.30 -6.73 -7.16
CA LEU A 45 -11.69 -5.32 -7.08
C LEU A 45 -10.57 -4.39 -7.54
N LEU A 46 -9.33 -4.63 -7.12
CA LEU A 46 -8.20 -3.82 -7.57
C LEU A 46 -7.96 -3.99 -9.08
N ARG A 47 -8.10 -5.22 -9.61
CA ARG A 47 -8.04 -5.47 -11.04
C ARG A 47 -9.13 -4.72 -11.80
N GLU A 48 -10.36 -4.65 -11.27
CA GLU A 48 -11.44 -3.84 -11.85
C GLU A 48 -11.14 -2.34 -11.83
N VAL A 49 -10.53 -1.83 -10.75
CA VAL A 49 -10.11 -0.42 -10.68
C VAL A 49 -9.02 -0.11 -11.71
N VAL A 50 -8.09 -1.04 -11.92
CA VAL A 50 -7.05 -0.92 -12.95
C VAL A 50 -7.68 -0.98 -14.34
N SER A 51 -8.63 -1.88 -14.61
CA SER A 51 -9.26 -2.03 -15.93
C SER A 51 -10.04 -0.80 -16.37
N LYS A 52 -10.51 0.01 -15.41
CA LYS A 52 -11.14 1.32 -15.69
C LYS A 52 -10.15 2.38 -16.19
N ARG A 53 -8.84 2.14 -16.09
CA ARG A 53 -7.79 3.08 -16.53
C ARG A 53 -6.93 2.58 -17.68
N LEU A 54 -6.87 1.26 -17.90
CA LEU A 54 -6.04 0.65 -18.94
C LEU A 54 -6.61 -0.69 -19.40
N ASN A 55 -6.38 -1.02 -20.67
CA ASN A 55 -6.69 -2.35 -21.19
C ASN A 55 -5.66 -3.36 -20.65
N ILE A 56 -6.02 -4.10 -19.60
CA ILE A 56 -5.09 -4.97 -18.87
C ILE A 56 -4.48 -6.04 -19.77
N ASP A 57 -5.28 -6.64 -20.65
CA ASP A 57 -4.85 -7.75 -21.50
C ASP A 57 -3.86 -7.30 -22.58
N GLN A 58 -3.90 -6.02 -22.96
CA GLN A 58 -2.93 -5.41 -23.86
C GLN A 58 -1.74 -4.78 -23.14
N ALA A 59 -1.94 -4.30 -21.90
CA ALA A 59 -0.92 -3.58 -21.15
C ALA A 59 0.03 -4.52 -20.39
N PHE A 60 -0.42 -5.69 -19.96
CA PHE A 60 0.34 -6.57 -19.08
C PHE A 60 0.45 -8.00 -19.60
N VAL A 61 1.57 -8.65 -19.28
CA VAL A 61 1.68 -10.11 -19.32
C VAL A 61 0.79 -10.71 -18.21
N PRO A 62 0.10 -11.86 -18.43
CA PRO A 62 -0.98 -12.38 -17.57
C PRO A 62 -0.72 -12.56 -16.05
N ARG A 63 0.52 -12.42 -15.55
CA ARG A 63 0.87 -12.50 -14.12
C ARG A 63 1.52 -11.25 -13.55
N ASP A 64 1.89 -10.28 -14.37
CA ASP A 64 2.65 -9.13 -13.91
C ASP A 64 1.79 -8.13 -13.16
N LEU A 65 0.53 -7.97 -13.57
CA LEU A 65 -0.42 -7.17 -12.79
C LEU A 65 -0.61 -7.74 -11.38
N ASP A 66 -0.76 -9.06 -11.24
CA ASP A 66 -0.97 -9.69 -9.93
C ASP A 66 0.22 -9.46 -9.00
N ARG A 67 1.45 -9.46 -9.53
CA ARG A 67 2.66 -9.09 -8.76
C ARG A 67 2.59 -7.65 -8.25
N LEU A 68 2.12 -6.71 -9.07
CA LEU A 68 1.96 -5.31 -8.66
C LEU A 68 0.85 -5.15 -7.61
N LEU A 69 -0.27 -5.86 -7.78
CA LEU A 69 -1.38 -5.91 -6.81
C LEU A 69 -0.87 -6.37 -5.44
N ASP A 70 -0.18 -7.50 -5.39
CA ASP A 70 0.34 -8.08 -4.16
C ASP A 70 1.36 -7.18 -3.47
N GLN A 71 2.29 -6.60 -4.24
CA GLN A 71 3.35 -5.77 -3.67
C GLN A 71 2.89 -4.36 -3.26
N SER A 72 1.74 -3.90 -3.75
CA SER A 72 1.11 -2.66 -3.29
C SER A 72 0.51 -2.75 -1.88
N GLY A 73 0.35 -3.97 -1.34
CA GLY A 73 -0.41 -4.21 -0.12
C GLY A 73 -1.88 -3.76 -0.21
N GLY A 74 -2.39 -3.60 -1.44
CA GLY A 74 -3.75 -3.14 -1.69
C GLY A 74 -3.98 -1.65 -1.47
N SER A 75 -2.91 -0.88 -1.28
CA SER A 75 -2.97 0.58 -1.37
C SER A 75 -3.17 0.98 -2.83
N LEU A 76 -4.30 1.59 -3.16
CA LEU A 76 -4.55 2.11 -4.51
C LEU A 76 -3.48 3.13 -4.93
N ARG A 77 -3.04 3.96 -3.99
CA ARG A 77 -2.00 4.96 -4.26
C ARG A 77 -0.68 4.27 -4.63
N ASP A 78 -0.27 3.24 -3.88
CA ASP A 78 0.97 2.55 -4.19
C ASP A 78 0.85 1.69 -5.45
N LEU A 79 -0.30 1.06 -5.68
CA LEU A 79 -0.58 0.31 -6.90
C LEU A 79 -0.38 1.17 -8.15
N PHE A 80 -1.00 2.37 -8.21
CA PHE A 80 -0.83 3.24 -9.37
C PHE A 80 0.58 3.83 -9.48
N ARG A 81 1.28 4.03 -8.35
CA ARG A 81 2.69 4.42 -8.36
C ARG A 81 3.57 3.32 -8.95
N LEU A 82 3.32 2.06 -8.60
CA LEU A 82 4.01 0.89 -9.13
C LEU A 82 3.75 0.68 -10.61
N ILE A 83 2.48 0.78 -11.05
CA ILE A 83 2.10 0.72 -12.46
C ILE A 83 2.80 1.81 -13.25
N ARG A 84 2.74 3.06 -12.77
CA ARG A 84 3.44 4.18 -13.41
C ARG A 84 4.94 3.96 -13.50
N GLY A 85 5.58 3.51 -12.43
CA GLY A 85 7.00 3.21 -12.43
C GLY A 85 7.38 2.11 -13.42
N ALA A 86 6.50 1.14 -13.68
CA ALA A 86 6.72 0.12 -14.70
C ALA A 86 6.52 0.68 -16.13
N ILE A 87 5.56 1.59 -16.32
CA ILE A 87 5.37 2.30 -17.61
C ILE A 87 6.60 3.17 -17.92
N ASP A 88 7.09 3.93 -16.94
CA ASP A 88 8.19 4.89 -17.12
C ASP A 88 9.51 4.23 -17.57
N VAL A 89 9.69 2.93 -17.30
CA VAL A 89 10.88 2.15 -17.70
C VAL A 89 10.60 1.18 -18.85
N SER A 90 9.36 1.16 -19.36
CA SER A 90 8.98 0.36 -20.52
C SER A 90 9.31 1.12 -21.81
N PRO A 91 9.52 0.42 -22.94
CA PRO A 91 9.57 1.05 -24.24
C PRO A 91 8.29 1.87 -24.52
N PRO A 92 8.37 2.95 -25.32
CA PRO A 92 7.20 3.77 -25.66
C PRO A 92 6.08 3.00 -26.36
N GLU A 93 6.44 1.93 -27.05
CA GLU A 93 5.53 1.08 -27.81
C GLU A 93 5.47 -0.33 -27.21
N GLY A 94 4.26 -0.86 -27.09
CA GLY A 94 4.01 -2.23 -26.66
C GLY A 94 3.60 -2.39 -25.19
N PRO A 95 3.40 -3.65 -24.76
CA PRO A 95 3.01 -3.96 -23.39
C PRO A 95 4.12 -3.65 -22.38
N ILE A 96 3.71 -3.43 -21.13
CA ILE A 96 4.61 -3.33 -19.99
C ILE A 96 5.31 -4.69 -19.82
N SER A 97 6.63 -4.70 -19.98
CA SER A 97 7.41 -5.93 -19.89
C SER A 97 7.55 -6.44 -18.46
N THR A 98 7.74 -7.74 -18.29
CA THR A 98 8.06 -8.37 -17.00
C THR A 98 9.32 -7.79 -16.33
N ASN A 99 10.30 -7.35 -17.14
CA ASN A 99 11.50 -6.68 -16.62
C ASN A 99 11.16 -5.30 -16.04
N ALA A 100 10.34 -4.53 -16.73
CA ALA A 100 9.88 -3.22 -16.27
C ALA A 100 9.10 -3.32 -14.94
N VAL A 101 8.20 -4.29 -14.84
CA VAL A 101 7.49 -4.63 -13.59
C VAL A 101 8.49 -4.97 -12.47
N THR A 102 9.47 -5.83 -12.77
CA THR A 102 10.49 -6.23 -11.78
C THR A 102 11.33 -5.04 -11.31
N GLN A 103 11.69 -4.13 -12.22
CA GLN A 103 12.42 -2.92 -11.90
C GLN A 103 11.58 -1.97 -11.03
N ALA A 104 10.31 -1.75 -11.35
CA ALA A 104 9.41 -0.92 -10.55
C ALA A 104 9.25 -1.46 -9.12
N LEU A 105 9.06 -2.77 -8.98
CA LEU A 105 8.98 -3.45 -7.68
C LEU A 105 10.28 -3.29 -6.87
N ARG A 106 11.44 -3.50 -7.51
CA ARG A 106 12.75 -3.33 -6.87
C ARG A 106 12.95 -1.88 -6.41
N SER A 107 12.65 -0.91 -7.26
CA SER A 107 12.77 0.51 -6.93
C SER A 107 11.86 0.91 -5.76
N ASN A 108 10.61 0.43 -5.73
CA ASN A 108 9.70 0.66 -4.60
C ASN A 108 10.25 0.05 -3.30
N ARG A 109 10.74 -1.19 -3.37
CA ARG A 109 11.37 -1.86 -2.22
C ARG A 109 12.55 -1.06 -1.68
N VAL A 110 13.49 -0.65 -2.54
CA VAL A 110 14.66 0.14 -2.11
C VAL A 110 14.21 1.47 -1.50
N LYS A 111 13.34 2.21 -2.17
CA LYS A 111 12.83 3.50 -1.68
C LYS A 111 12.19 3.39 -0.30
N ARG A 112 11.30 2.42 -0.11
CA ARG A 112 10.60 2.20 1.17
C ARG A 112 11.54 1.70 2.25
N ALA A 113 12.47 0.83 1.89
CA ALA A 113 13.43 0.33 2.86
C ALA A 113 14.35 1.46 3.37
N LEU A 114 14.68 2.45 2.54
CA LEU A 114 15.42 3.66 2.95
C LEU A 114 14.59 4.61 3.83
N SER A 115 13.25 4.55 3.79
CA SER A 115 12.41 5.35 4.68
C SER A 115 12.19 4.75 6.07
N VAL A 116 12.53 3.47 6.27
CA VAL A 116 12.47 2.81 7.57
C VAL A 116 13.56 3.38 8.48
N GLN A 117 13.16 3.98 9.60
CA GLN A 117 14.08 4.45 10.62
C GLN A 117 14.31 3.36 11.69
N PRO A 118 15.43 3.40 12.45
CA PRO A 118 15.68 2.43 13.52
C PRO A 118 14.54 2.32 14.54
N GLN A 119 13.91 3.45 14.90
CA GLN A 119 12.77 3.48 15.84
C GLN A 119 11.49 2.86 15.28
N ASP A 120 11.40 2.60 13.98
CA ASP A 120 10.22 2.00 13.36
C ASP A 120 10.26 0.46 13.39
N ILE A 121 11.42 -0.14 13.64
CA ILE A 121 11.61 -1.60 13.54
C ILE A 121 10.77 -2.37 14.57
N GLU A 122 10.85 -2.01 15.85
CA GLU A 122 10.11 -2.72 16.91
C GLU A 122 8.58 -2.53 16.80
N PRO A 123 8.06 -1.33 16.51
CA PRO A 123 6.63 -1.17 16.19
C PRO A 123 6.18 -2.03 15.00
N LEU A 124 6.96 -2.07 13.91
CA LEU A 124 6.62 -2.87 12.74
C LEU A 124 6.70 -4.38 13.03
N ARG A 125 7.63 -4.82 13.88
CA ARG A 125 7.68 -6.22 14.36
C ARG A 125 6.48 -6.59 15.21
N SER A 126 6.13 -5.71 16.14
CA SER A 126 4.94 -5.89 16.99
C SER A 126 3.69 -6.00 16.12
N LEU A 127 3.58 -5.16 15.09
CA LEU A 127 2.47 -5.20 14.13
C LEU A 127 2.42 -6.49 13.30
N LEU A 128 3.56 -7.13 13.01
CA LEU A 128 3.58 -8.44 12.35
C LEU A 128 3.04 -9.56 13.23
N GLN A 129 3.20 -9.42 14.55
CA GLN A 129 2.72 -10.40 15.52
C GLN A 129 1.24 -10.17 15.85
N ASP A 130 0.85 -8.90 15.99
CA ASP A 130 -0.52 -8.52 16.30
C ASP A 130 -0.94 -7.22 15.57
N PRO A 131 -1.70 -7.38 14.48
CA PRO A 131 -2.41 -6.34 13.72
C PRO A 131 -3.27 -5.34 14.48
N GLU A 132 -3.66 -5.63 15.73
CA GLU A 132 -4.46 -4.72 16.56
C GLU A 132 -3.59 -3.78 17.42
N LEU A 133 -2.28 -4.04 17.53
CA LEU A 133 -1.36 -3.24 18.36
C LEU A 133 -0.99 -1.88 17.78
N LEU A 134 -1.39 -1.56 16.55
CA LEU A 134 -1.15 -0.22 16.02
C LEU A 134 -2.23 0.73 16.54
N HIS A 135 -1.80 1.64 17.41
CA HIS A 135 -2.65 2.72 17.90
C HIS A 135 -2.45 4.00 17.08
N TYR A 136 -3.45 4.89 17.06
CA TYR A 136 -3.34 6.22 16.45
C TYR A 136 -2.54 7.20 17.32
N ASP A 137 -1.42 6.75 17.86
CA ASP A 137 -0.43 7.59 18.54
C ASP A 137 0.56 8.19 17.53
N ALA A 138 1.54 8.96 18.01
CA ALA A 138 2.54 9.60 17.15
C ALA A 138 3.35 8.58 16.31
N THR A 139 3.53 7.35 16.80
CA THR A 139 4.22 6.29 16.07
C THR A 139 3.32 5.67 15.02
N GLY A 140 2.09 5.26 15.37
CA GLY A 140 1.17 4.68 14.40
C GLY A 140 0.78 5.66 13.30
N ILE A 141 0.51 6.92 13.63
CA ILE A 141 0.26 7.98 12.63
C ILE A 141 1.46 8.12 11.70
N ARG A 142 2.70 8.15 12.23
CA ARG A 142 3.91 8.22 11.43
C ARG A 142 4.02 7.03 10.48
N LEU A 143 3.84 5.80 10.97
CA LEU A 143 3.96 4.58 10.17
C LEU A 143 2.91 4.49 9.06
N LEU A 144 1.68 4.96 9.31
CA LEU A 144 0.63 5.06 8.31
C LEU A 144 0.95 6.16 7.28
N HIS A 145 1.43 7.32 7.72
CA HIS A 145 1.78 8.43 6.85
C HIS A 145 2.98 8.12 5.94
N THR A 146 3.97 7.38 6.44
CA THR A 146 5.11 6.90 5.66
C THR A 146 4.79 5.64 4.84
N GLU A 147 3.55 5.16 4.87
CA GLU A 147 3.08 3.96 4.19
C GLU A 147 3.93 2.71 4.53
N LEU A 148 4.50 2.67 5.75
CA LEU A 148 5.19 1.49 6.30
C LEU A 148 4.19 0.51 6.93
N ALA A 149 3.11 1.04 7.48
CA ALA A 149 1.91 0.32 7.87
C ALA A 149 0.76 0.63 6.90
N LEU A 150 -0.19 -0.29 6.81
CA LEU A 150 -1.37 -0.23 5.97
C LEU A 150 -2.60 -0.46 6.86
N HIS A 151 -3.66 0.30 6.60
CA HIS A 151 -4.93 0.18 7.30
C HIS A 151 -5.96 -0.49 6.39
N TYR A 152 -6.60 -1.55 6.87
CA TYR A 152 -7.60 -2.34 6.16
C TYR A 152 -8.94 -2.29 6.90
N VAL A 153 -10.03 -2.25 6.13
CA VAL A 153 -11.41 -2.23 6.68
C VAL A 153 -12.23 -3.27 5.94
N ASN A 154 -12.49 -4.41 6.57
CA ASN A 154 -13.29 -5.51 6.02
C ASN A 154 -13.96 -6.34 7.14
N GLY A 155 -15.16 -5.95 7.57
CA GLY A 155 -15.82 -6.56 8.73
C GLY A 155 -15.20 -6.19 10.10
N GLY A 156 -14.10 -5.44 10.08
CA GLY A 156 -13.37 -4.88 11.20
C GLY A 156 -12.19 -4.04 10.69
N SER A 157 -11.57 -3.26 11.58
CA SER A 157 -10.39 -2.43 11.29
C SER A 157 -9.14 -3.14 11.78
N TRP A 158 -8.14 -3.32 10.92
CA TRP A 158 -6.85 -3.91 11.31
C TRP A 158 -5.70 -3.30 10.50
N PHE A 159 -4.48 -3.54 10.97
CA PHE A 159 -3.28 -2.99 10.36
C PHE A 159 -2.31 -4.07 9.89
N GLY A 160 -1.61 -3.81 8.79
CA GLY A 160 -0.58 -4.72 8.29
C GLY A 160 0.69 -3.96 7.94
N VAL A 161 1.81 -4.67 7.92
CA VAL A 161 3.08 -4.11 7.43
C VAL A 161 3.09 -4.12 5.91
N HIS A 162 3.59 -3.04 5.30
CA HIS A 162 3.70 -2.93 3.86
C HIS A 162 4.62 -4.02 3.26
N PRO A 163 4.22 -4.75 2.19
CA PRO A 163 5.01 -5.86 1.62
C PRO A 163 6.46 -5.52 1.29
N ALA A 164 6.68 -4.33 0.74
CA ALA A 164 7.99 -3.80 0.39
C ALA A 164 9.01 -3.71 1.55
N VAL A 165 8.59 -3.69 2.82
CA VAL A 165 9.51 -3.60 3.96
C VAL A 165 9.57 -4.87 4.82
N LEU A 166 8.78 -5.90 4.50
CA LEU A 166 8.70 -7.14 5.28
C LEU A 166 10.08 -7.78 5.52
N GLU A 167 10.95 -7.82 4.51
CA GLU A 167 12.29 -8.43 4.65
C GLU A 167 13.20 -7.70 5.66
N ARG A 168 12.97 -6.40 5.89
CA ARG A 168 13.76 -5.60 6.85
C ARG A 168 13.29 -5.79 8.29
N VAL A 169 12.00 -6.08 8.47
CA VAL A 169 11.37 -6.15 9.79
C VAL A 169 11.20 -7.58 10.29
N LYS A 170 11.22 -8.59 9.41
CA LYS A 170 11.19 -10.00 9.80
C LYS A 170 12.28 -10.30 10.82
N VAL A 171 11.88 -10.94 11.91
CA VAL A 171 12.80 -11.44 12.93
C VAL A 171 13.66 -12.53 12.28
N LYS A 172 14.99 -12.42 12.37
CA LYS A 172 15.83 -13.60 12.16
C LYS A 172 15.48 -14.58 13.27
N GLY A 173 14.83 -15.68 12.91
CA GLY A 173 14.65 -16.81 13.81
C GLY A 173 15.98 -17.36 14.29
#